data_AF-A0A5P9HMY5-F1
#
_entry.id   AF-A0A5P9HMY5-F1
#
_cell.length_a   1.000
_cell.length_b   1.000
_cell.length_c   1.000
_cell.angle_alpha   90.00
_cell.angle_beta   90.00
_cell.angle_gamma   90.00
#
_symmetry.space_group_name_H-M   'P 1'
#
loop_
_entity.id
_entity.type
_entity.pdbx_description
1 polymer ?
#
loop_
_entity_poly.entity_id
_entity_poly.type
_entity_poly.pdbx_seq_one_letter_code
_entity_poly.pdbx_strand_id
1 'polypeptide(L)'
;MSGKNQAVEKMNLYANELVKMMVKDGGKMKEAELKIAFENVARAMIDMTNIHLNREKDVNEALKTSLSRMKIARNCVYATKNTPLIQKGNTKTISN
;
A
#
# COMPACT_ATOMS: atom_id res chain seq x y z
N MET A 1 19.89 -13.96 -12.02
CA MET A 1 19.30 -13.31 -10.81
C MET A 1 18.05 -14.10 -10.43
N SER A 2 17.97 -14.67 -9.22
CA SER A 2 16.84 -15.53 -8.82
C SER A 2 15.56 -14.70 -8.59
N GLY A 3 14.38 -15.29 -8.82
CA GLY A 3 13.08 -14.59 -8.68
C GLY A 3 12.83 -14.00 -7.29
N LYS A 4 13.46 -14.57 -6.24
CA LYS A 4 13.44 -14.06 -4.87
C LYS A 4 14.05 -12.66 -4.75
N ASN A 5 15.20 -12.42 -5.39
CA ASN A 5 15.88 -11.12 -5.29
C ASN A 5 15.04 -10.00 -5.92
N GLN A 6 14.38 -10.30 -7.05
CA GLN A 6 13.52 -9.33 -7.74
C GLN A 6 12.27 -8.95 -6.90
N ALA A 7 11.68 -9.91 -6.20
CA ALA A 7 10.52 -9.65 -5.35
C ALA A 7 10.89 -8.73 -4.17
N VAL A 8 12.01 -9.02 -3.50
CA VAL A 8 12.50 -8.24 -2.36
C VAL A 8 12.91 -6.82 -2.78
N GLU A 9 13.58 -6.67 -3.93
CA GLU A 9 13.91 -5.35 -4.50
C GLU A 9 12.66 -4.50 -4.76
N LYS A 10 11.61 -5.09 -5.35
CA LYS A 10 10.33 -4.39 -5.57
C LYS A 10 9.62 -4.02 -4.27
N MET A 11 9.65 -4.90 -3.27
CA MET A 11 9.10 -4.59 -1.95
C MET A 11 9.83 -3.42 -1.30
N ASN A 12 11.16 -3.35 -1.41
CA ASN A 12 11.95 -2.22 -0.93
C ASN A 12 11.58 -0.91 -1.64
N LEU A 13 11.37 -0.95 -2.97
CA LEU A 13 10.91 0.21 -3.73
C LEU A 13 9.54 0.70 -3.24
N TYR A 14 8.57 -0.19 -3.07
CA TYR A 14 7.23 0.16 -2.57
C TYR A 14 7.27 0.70 -1.14
N ALA A 15 8.10 0.13 -0.26
CA ALA A 15 8.27 0.63 1.10
C ALA A 15 8.80 2.08 1.11
N ASN A 16 9.80 2.38 0.28
CA ASN A 16 10.34 3.73 0.17
C ASN A 16 9.31 4.74 -0.35
N GLU A 17 8.49 4.35 -1.33
CA GLU A 17 7.40 5.19 -1.83
C GLU A 17 6.34 5.45 -0.76
N LEU A 18 5.96 4.43 0.01
CA LEU A 18 5.02 4.58 1.14
C LEU A 18 5.56 5.56 2.19
N VAL A 19 6.82 5.42 2.61
CA VAL A 19 7.45 6.34 3.57
C VAL A 19 7.45 7.78 3.03
N LYS A 20 7.81 7.96 1.76
CA LYS A 20 7.78 9.29 1.13
C LYS A 20 6.36 9.87 1.15
N MET A 21 5.37 9.10 0.70
CA MET A 21 4.00 9.59 0.55
C MET A 21 3.28 9.84 1.89
N MET A 22 3.53 9.00 2.89
CA MET A 22 2.83 9.04 4.18
C MET A 22 3.52 9.91 5.24
N VAL A 23 4.85 9.91 5.28
CA VAL A 23 5.61 10.59 6.33
C VAL A 23 6.21 11.91 5.85
N LYS A 24 6.88 11.90 4.69
CA LYS A 24 7.64 13.07 4.21
C LYS A 24 6.76 14.11 3.53
N ASP A 25 5.85 13.66 2.68
CA ASP A 25 5.01 14.55 1.88
C ASP A 25 3.70 14.96 2.63
N GLY A 26 3.41 14.34 3.79
CA GLY A 26 2.41 14.82 4.77
C GLY A 26 0.97 15.01 4.26
N GLY A 27 0.54 14.27 3.22
CA GLY A 27 -0.78 14.46 2.62
C GLY A 27 -1.94 14.03 3.52
N LYS A 28 -3.05 14.77 3.52
CA LYS A 28 -4.31 14.33 4.15
C LYS A 28 -4.82 13.08 3.42
N MET A 29 -4.69 11.93 4.07
CA MET A 29 -5.26 10.67 3.60
C MET A 29 -6.60 10.39 4.28
N LYS A 30 -7.51 9.70 3.58
CA LYS A 30 -8.72 9.20 4.24
C LYS A 30 -8.33 8.08 5.20
N GLU A 31 -8.91 8.09 6.39
CA GLU A 31 -8.60 7.12 7.44
C GLU A 31 -8.81 5.66 6.98
N ALA A 32 -9.85 5.40 6.18
CA ALA A 32 -10.11 4.07 5.62
C ALA A 32 -8.99 3.58 4.67
N GLU A 33 -8.46 4.47 3.83
CA GLU A 33 -7.36 4.15 2.90
C GLU A 33 -6.06 3.91 3.68
N LEU A 34 -5.82 4.69 4.75
CA LEU A 34 -4.71 4.51 5.66
C LEU A 34 -4.77 3.16 6.37
N LYS A 35 -5.93 2.76 6.88
CA LYS A 35 -6.16 1.46 7.53
C LYS A 35 -5.85 0.30 6.58
N ILE A 36 -6.36 0.35 5.35
CA ILE A 36 -6.10 -0.70 4.33
C ILE A 36 -4.61 -0.75 3.97
N ALA A 37 -3.97 0.39 3.76
CA ALA A 37 -2.54 0.43 3.44
C ALA A 37 -1.71 -0.15 4.57
N PHE A 38 -1.99 0.23 5.82
CA PHE A 38 -1.29 -0.25 7.00
C PHE A 38 -1.46 -1.76 7.20
N GLU A 39 -2.69 -2.28 7.08
CA GLU A 39 -2.98 -3.70 7.20
C GLU A 39 -2.20 -4.54 6.18
N ASN A 40 -2.11 -4.07 4.93
CA ASN A 40 -1.35 -4.75 3.88
C ASN A 40 0.16 -4.74 4.15
N VAL A 41 0.71 -3.62 4.64
CA VAL A 41 2.12 -3.53 5.05
C VAL A 41 2.40 -4.48 6.21
N ALA A 42 1.56 -4.48 7.25
CA ALA A 42 1.73 -5.35 8.41
C ALA A 42 1.69 -6.83 8.02
N ARG A 43 0.75 -7.24 7.15
CA ARG A 43 0.70 -8.61 6.65
C ARG A 43 1.94 -8.99 5.82
N ALA A 44 2.40 -8.11 4.94
CA ALA A 44 3.63 -8.35 4.19
C ALA A 44 4.86 -8.49 5.10
N MET A 45 4.93 -7.73 6.21
CA MET A 45 5.98 -7.89 7.22
C MET A 45 5.91 -9.25 7.93
N ILE A 46 4.70 -9.71 8.25
CA ILE A 46 4.47 -11.02 8.87
C ILE A 46 4.93 -12.13 7.92
N ASP A 47 4.54 -12.07 6.64
CA ASP A 47 4.97 -13.05 5.63
C ASP A 47 6.51 -13.10 5.53
N MET A 48 7.16 -11.94 5.43
CA MET A 48 8.62 -11.86 5.34
C MET A 48 9.31 -12.39 6.58
N THR A 49 8.73 -12.16 7.76
CA THR A 49 9.22 -12.70 9.03
C THR A 49 9.09 -14.23 9.04
N ASN A 50 7.96 -14.78 8.60
CA ASN A 50 7.75 -16.22 8.51
C ASN A 50 8.71 -16.89 7.51
N ILE A 51 9.00 -16.24 6.38
CA ILE A 51 10.02 -16.68 5.42
C ILE A 51 11.40 -16.73 6.08
N HIS A 52 11.81 -15.67 6.80
CA HIS A 52 13.13 -15.62 7.45
C HIS A 52 13.28 -16.58 8.63
N LEU A 53 12.17 -16.89 9.32
CA LEU A 53 12.13 -17.89 10.39
C LEU A 53 11.99 -19.33 9.88
N ASN A 54 12.01 -19.55 8.55
CA ASN A 54 11.77 -20.86 7.91
C ASN A 54 10.45 -21.53 8.34
N ARG A 55 9.44 -20.71 8.65
CA ARG A 55 8.08 -21.18 9.02
C ARG A 55 7.17 -21.31 7.81
N GLU A 56 7.57 -20.73 6.69
CA GLU A 56 6.84 -20.79 5.43
C GLU A 56 7.27 -22.01 4.61
N LYS A 57 6.30 -22.81 4.17
CA LYS A 57 6.54 -24.00 3.36
C LYS A 57 6.68 -23.66 1.88
N ASP A 58 5.92 -22.66 1.41
CA ASP A 58 6.03 -22.16 0.04
C ASP A 58 6.52 -20.71 0.03
N VAL A 59 7.85 -20.57 0.10
CA VAL A 59 8.51 -19.26 0.11
C VAL A 59 8.19 -18.46 -1.17
N ASN A 60 8.02 -19.12 -2.31
CA ASN A 60 7.78 -18.41 -3.57
C ASN A 60 6.37 -17.80 -3.59
N GLU A 61 5.37 -18.54 -3.13
CA GLU A 61 4.00 -18.04 -3.07
C GLU A 61 3.82 -16.96 -2.00
N ALA A 62 4.45 -17.13 -0.84
CA ALA A 62 4.46 -16.10 0.20
C ALA A 62 5.13 -14.79 -0.28
N LEU A 63 6.21 -14.88 -1.07
CA LEU A 63 6.85 -13.70 -1.67
C LEU A 63 5.93 -12.99 -2.68
N LYS A 64 5.22 -13.72 -3.54
CA LYS A 64 4.26 -13.13 -4.49
C LYS A 64 3.09 -12.47 -3.76
N THR A 65 2.59 -13.12 -2.71
CA THR A 65 1.52 -12.59 -1.87
C THR A 65 1.97 -11.31 -1.16
N SER A 66 3.15 -11.33 -0.55
CA SER A 66 3.77 -10.17 0.10
C SER A 66 3.92 -8.99 -0.87
N LEU A 67 4.44 -9.26 -2.07
CA LEU A 67 4.61 -8.26 -3.11
C LEU A 67 3.27 -7.64 -3.54
N SER A 68 2.22 -8.46 -3.66
CA SER A 68 0.88 -8.00 -4.01
C SER A 68 0.29 -7.09 -2.93
N ARG A 69 0.47 -7.44 -1.65
CA ARG A 69 0.07 -6.60 -0.51
C ARG A 69 0.76 -5.24 -0.52
N MET A 70 2.08 -5.22 -0.75
CA MET A 70 2.85 -3.97 -0.87
C MET A 70 2.36 -3.10 -2.05
N LYS A 71 2.01 -3.72 -3.19
CA LYS A 71 1.44 -3.01 -4.34
C LYS A 71 0.07 -2.39 -4.01
N ILE A 72 -0.79 -3.12 -3.30
CA ILE A 72 -2.10 -2.62 -2.85
C ILE A 72 -1.91 -1.43 -1.92
N ALA A 73 -1.04 -1.55 -0.91
CA ALA A 73 -0.76 -0.46 0.02
C ALA A 73 -0.30 0.81 -0.71
N ARG A 74 0.67 0.67 -1.63
CA ARG A 74 1.15 1.78 -2.47
C ARG A 74 0.00 2.43 -3.25
N ASN A 75 -0.86 1.63 -3.88
CA ASN A 75 -1.95 2.13 -4.72
C ASN A 75 -3.01 2.86 -3.90
N CYS A 76 -3.34 2.38 -2.70
CA CYS A 76 -4.26 3.07 -1.79
C CYS A 76 -3.76 4.49 -1.50
N VAL A 77 -2.46 4.63 -1.19
CA VAL A 77 -1.85 5.93 -0.87
C VAL A 77 -1.71 6.82 -2.12
N TYR A 78 -1.41 6.24 -3.28
CA TYR A 78 -1.24 6.98 -4.54
C TYR A 78 -2.56 7.53 -5.08
N ALA A 79 -3.65 6.75 -5.00
CA ALA A 79 -4.98 7.17 -5.45
C ALA A 79 -5.47 8.41 -4.67
N THR A 80 -5.16 8.50 -3.39
CA THR A 80 -5.52 9.65 -2.55
C THR A 80 -4.84 10.95 -2.99
N LYS A 81 -3.59 10.89 -3.46
CA LYS A 81 -2.84 12.09 -3.88
C LYS A 81 -3.24 12.62 -5.26
N ASN A 82 -3.73 11.76 -6.15
CA ASN A 82 -4.00 12.12 -7.55
C ASN A 82 -5.50 12.21 -7.88
N THR A 83 -6.39 12.02 -6.90
CA THR A 83 -7.81 12.30 -7.11
C THR A 83 -8.02 13.82 -6.99
N PRO A 84 -8.39 14.52 -8.07
CA PRO A 84 -8.80 15.92 -7.94
C PRO A 84 -10.00 15.97 -7.00
N LEU A 85 -9.94 16.84 -6.00
CA LEU A 85 -11.10 17.18 -5.18
C LEU A 85 -12.15 17.82 -6.09
N ILE A 86 -13.03 17.03 -6.71
CA ILE A 86 -14.25 17.55 -7.31
C ILE A 86 -15.11 18.04 -6.14
N GLN A 87 -14.96 19.31 -5.80
CA GLN A 87 -15.86 20.03 -4.92
C GLN A 87 -17.23 20.05 -5.62
N LYS A 88 -18.16 19.19 -5.19
CA LYS A 88 -19.58 19.37 -5.49
C LYS A 88 -20.07 20.62 -4.74
N GLY A 89 -19.85 21.78 -5.34
CA GLY A 89 -20.46 23.03 -4.94
C GLY A 89 -21.88 23.13 -5.50
N ASN A 90 -22.84 23.33 -4.59
CA ASN A 90 -24.14 23.98 -4.78
C ASN A 90 -25.06 23.52 -5.92
N THR A 91 -26.00 22.64 -5.61
CA THR A 91 -27.39 22.82 -6.06
C THR A 91 -28.19 23.48 -4.94
N LYS A 92 -28.36 24.80 -5.05
CA LYS A 92 -29.41 25.50 -4.29
C LYS A 92 -30.76 24.95 -4.73
N THR A 93 -31.55 24.55 -3.74
CA THR A 93 -33.01 24.47 -3.83
C THR A 93 -33.59 25.77 -4.39
N ILE A 94 -34.44 25.66 -5.40
CA ILE A 94 -35.62 26.50 -5.51
C ILE A 94 -36.80 25.55 -5.74
N SER A 95 -37.59 25.39 -4.69
CA SER A 95 -38.97 24.94 -4.75
C SER A 95 -39.85 26.19 -4.67
N ASN A 96 -40.92 26.15 -5.46
CA ASN A 96 -41.99 27.14 -5.69
C ASN A 96 -41.69 28.23 -6.72
#